data_AF-A0A914YY68-F1
#
_entry.id   AF-A0A914YY68-F1
#
_cell.length_a   1.000
_cell.length_b   1.000
_cell.length_c   1.000
_cell.angle_alpha   90.00
_cell.angle_beta   90.00
_cell.angle_gamma   90.00
#
_symmetry.space_group_name_H-M   'P 1'
#
loop_
_entity.id
_entity.type
_entity.pdbx_description
1 polymer ?
#
loop_
_entity_poly.entity_id
_entity_poly.type
_entity_poly.pdbx_seq_one_letter_code
_entity_poly.pdbx_strand_id
1 'polypeptide(L)'
;MNEIIIDPDWGFKLVEENNNIFFEIETPSGAARFPQELVLSVFMKTMKLRAESNRGIQIKEISLSTNFKLTQSQKALFEKAAAKNSLRIMYFVVTDA
;
A
#
# COMPACT_ATOMS: atom_id res chain seq x y z
N MET A 1 -4.95 -24.12 3.04
CA MET A 1 -5.08 -24.31 1.58
C MET A 1 -4.82 -22.94 0.98
N ASN A 2 -3.84 -22.80 0.08
CA ASN A 2 -3.53 -21.50 -0.52
C ASN A 2 -4.40 -21.33 -1.75
N GLU A 3 -5.20 -20.27 -1.79
CA GLU A 3 -6.01 -19.94 -2.95
C GLU A 3 -5.23 -18.96 -3.80
N ILE A 4 -5.01 -19.31 -5.06
CA ILE A 4 -4.36 -18.41 -6.02
C ILE A 4 -5.48 -17.63 -6.70
N ILE A 5 -5.51 -16.33 -6.46
CA ILE A 5 -6.43 -15.42 -7.13
C ILE A 5 -5.65 -14.80 -8.29
N ILE A 6 -5.91 -15.29 -9.50
CA ILE A 6 -5.42 -14.63 -10.72
C ILE A 6 -6.60 -13.83 -11.27
N ASP A 7 -6.61 -12.54 -10.98
CA ASP A 7 -7.47 -11.61 -11.74
C ASP A 7 -6.80 -11.39 -13.11
N PRO A 8 -7.41 -11.86 -14.22
CA PRO A 8 -6.79 -11.77 -15.54
C PRO A 8 -6.53 -10.33 -15.99
N ASP A 9 -7.19 -9.33 -15.39
CA ASP A 9 -7.07 -7.93 -15.79
C ASP A 9 -5.90 -7.20 -15.12
N TRP A 10 -5.30 -7.76 -14.06
CA TRP A 10 -4.35 -7.03 -13.20
C TRP A 10 -2.89 -7.24 -13.61
N GLY A 11 -2.58 -8.30 -14.38
CA GLY A 11 -1.22 -8.58 -14.88
C GLY A 11 -0.20 -9.00 -13.82
N PHE A 12 -0.62 -9.23 -12.57
CA PHE A 12 0.19 -9.77 -11.49
C PHE A 12 -0.60 -10.82 -10.70
N LYS A 13 0.14 -11.73 -10.04
CA LYS A 13 -0.45 -12.85 -9.31
C LYS A 13 -0.73 -12.44 -7.86
N LEU A 14 -1.95 -12.72 -7.39
CA LEU A 14 -2.31 -12.61 -5.98
C LEU A 14 -2.40 -14.01 -5.38
N VAL A 15 -1.89 -14.15 -4.15
CA VAL A 15 -1.95 -15.41 -3.39
C VAL A 15 -2.60 -15.12 -2.05
N GLU A 16 -3.63 -15.88 -1.71
CA GLU A 16 -4.27 -15.83 -0.40
C GLU A 16 -3.74 -16.95 0.51
N GLU A 17 -3.27 -16.57 1.70
CA GLU A 17 -2.77 -17.48 2.73
C GLU A 17 -3.20 -16.98 4.12
N ASN A 18 -3.90 -17.82 4.88
CA ASN A 18 -4.44 -17.48 6.21
C ASN A 18 -5.24 -16.17 6.22
N ASN A 19 -6.12 -15.96 5.22
CA ASN A 19 -6.90 -14.74 5.00
C ASN A 19 -6.07 -13.48 4.77
N ASN A 20 -4.80 -13.61 4.38
CA ASN A 20 -3.95 -12.51 3.95
C ASN A 20 -3.65 -12.66 2.47
N ILE A 21 -3.77 -11.55 1.75
CA ILE A 21 -3.45 -11.51 0.32
C ILE A 21 -2.03 -10.98 0.15
N PHE A 22 -1.28 -11.64 -0.73
CA PHE A 22 0.08 -11.28 -1.09
C PHE A 22 0.17 -11.06 -2.60
N PHE A 23 1.00 -10.11 -2.99
CA PHE A 23 1.49 -9.97 -4.36
C PHE A 23 2.63 -10.96 -4.55
N GLU A 24 2.46 -11.93 -5.44
CA GLU A 24 3.53 -12.85 -5.83
C GLU A 24 4.16 -12.35 -7.13
N ILE A 25 5.46 -12.08 -7.07
CA ILE A 25 6.25 -11.56 -8.19
C ILE A 25 7.37 -12.54 -8.45
N GLU A 26 7.53 -12.94 -9.72
CA GLU A 26 8.67 -13.72 -10.16
C GLU A 26 9.93 -12.85 -10.16
N THR A 27 10.94 -13.27 -9.41
CA THR A 27 12.26 -12.63 -9.40
C THR A 27 13.29 -13.59 -10.00
N PRO A 28 14.48 -13.11 -10.40
CA PRO A 28 15.57 -14.01 -10.84
C PRO A 28 15.96 -15.07 -9.80
N SER A 29 15.67 -14.83 -8.52
CA SER A 29 15.88 -15.75 -7.40
C SER A 29 14.68 -16.65 -7.08
N GLY A 30 13.61 -16.60 -7.88
CA GLY A 30 12.36 -17.34 -7.67
C GLY A 30 11.18 -16.43 -7.25
N ALA A 31 10.01 -17.04 -7.08
CA ALA A 31 8.80 -16.34 -6.68
C ALA A 31 8.95 -15.72 -5.27
N ALA A 32 8.74 -14.40 -5.17
CA ALA A 32 8.74 -13.66 -3.91
C ALA A 32 7.33 -13.15 -3.61
N ARG A 33 6.94 -13.20 -2.33
CA ARG A 33 5.62 -12.74 -1.86
C ARG A 33 5.74 -11.47 -1.05
N PHE A 34 4.93 -10.48 -1.40
CA PHE A 34 4.90 -9.18 -0.74
C PHE A 34 3.51 -8.91 -0.19
N PRO A 35 3.37 -8.60 1.11
CA PRO A 35 2.07 -8.27 1.67
C PRO A 35 1.61 -6.90 1.16
N GLN A 36 0.29 -6.68 1.12
CA GLN A 36 -0.29 -5.49 0.48
C GLN A 36 0.23 -4.17 1.06
N GLU A 37 0.42 -4.10 2.38
CA GLU A 37 0.92 -2.88 3.03
C GLU A 37 2.37 -2.57 2.64
N LEU A 38 3.17 -3.57 2.25
CA LEU A 38 4.52 -3.34 1.79
C LEU A 38 4.51 -2.66 0.42
N VAL A 39 3.69 -3.14 -0.51
CA VAL A 39 3.53 -2.53 -1.84
C VAL A 39 3.05 -1.09 -1.73
N LEU A 40 2.02 -0.84 -0.91
CA LEU A 40 1.52 0.52 -0.62
C LEU A 40 2.61 1.40 0.02
N SER A 41 3.44 0.83 0.91
CA SER A 41 4.50 1.58 1.57
C SER A 41 5.57 2.08 0.59
N VAL A 42 5.84 1.36 -0.50
CA VAL A 42 6.79 1.81 -1.53
C VAL A 42 6.27 3.08 -2.20
N PHE A 43 4.98 3.12 -2.56
CA PHE A 43 4.37 4.30 -3.16
C PHE A 43 4.42 5.51 -2.20
N MET A 44 4.04 5.29 -0.93
CA MET A 44 4.10 6.34 0.09
C MET A 44 5.52 6.87 0.31
N LYS A 45 6.53 5.98 0.29
CA LYS A 45 7.94 6.35 0.40
C LYS A 45 8.36 7.29 -0.72
N THR A 46 8.02 6.95 -1.97
CA THR A 46 8.35 7.77 -3.15
C THR A 46 7.73 9.16 -3.05
N MET A 47 6.45 9.24 -2.65
CA MET A 47 5.77 10.52 -2.48
C MET A 47 6.36 11.35 -1.33
N LYS A 48 6.69 10.70 -0.21
CA LYS A 48 7.39 11.33 0.93
C LYS A 48 8.72 11.92 0.48
N LEU A 49 9.60 11.12 -0.12
CA LEU A 49 10.92 11.56 -0.55
C LEU A 49 10.85 12.75 -1.51
N ARG A 50 9.88 12.74 -2.44
CA ARG A 50 9.64 13.86 -3.34
C ARG A 50 9.22 15.12 -2.60
N ALA A 51 8.28 15.00 -1.66
CA ALA A 51 7.82 16.13 -0.85
C ALA A 51 8.93 16.69 0.05
N GLU A 52 9.72 15.82 0.68
CA GLU A 52 10.85 16.19 1.53
C GLU A 52 11.96 16.87 0.73
N SER A 53 12.29 16.35 -0.46
CA SER A 53 13.27 16.97 -1.36
C SER A 53 12.83 18.36 -1.83
N ASN A 54 11.55 18.55 -2.15
CA ASN A 54 11.03 19.84 -2.60
C ASN A 54 10.95 20.89 -1.49
N ARG A 55 10.74 20.47 -0.25
CA ARG A 55 10.51 21.38 0.88
C ARG A 55 11.71 21.54 1.80
N GLY A 56 12.71 20.67 1.71
CA GLY A 56 13.87 20.65 2.60
C GLY A 56 13.51 20.30 4.06
N ILE A 57 12.35 19.71 4.30
CA ILE A 57 11.87 19.33 5.64
C ILE A 57 11.47 17.86 5.66
N GLN A 58 11.50 17.26 6.85
CA GLN A 58 10.98 15.91 7.06
C GLN A 58 9.45 15.93 7.12
N ILE A 59 8.79 15.05 6.37
CA ILE A 59 7.33 14.88 6.40
C ILE A 59 7.00 13.73 7.35
N LYS A 60 6.12 14.01 8.31
CA LYS A 60 5.67 13.06 9.34
C LYS A 60 4.16 12.81 9.33
N GLU A 61 3.40 13.72 8.77
CA GLU A 61 1.94 13.68 8.77
C GLU A 61 1.42 13.90 7.35
N ILE A 62 0.39 13.13 6.98
CA ILE A 62 -0.24 13.19 5.66
C ILE A 62 -1.76 13.08 5.78
N SER A 63 -2.47 13.56 4.76
CA SER A 63 -3.86 13.19 4.51
C SER A 63 -3.91 12.39 3.21
N LEU A 64 -4.77 11.38 3.15
CA LEU A 64 -4.95 10.55 1.95
C LEU A 64 -6.32 10.81 1.34
N SER A 65 -6.37 11.11 0.06
CA SER A 65 -7.62 11.26 -0.70
C SER A 65 -8.02 9.93 -1.34
N THR A 66 -9.31 9.58 -1.27
CA THR A 66 -9.88 8.40 -1.91
C THR A 66 -11.19 8.77 -2.63
N ASN A 67 -11.52 8.05 -3.69
CA ASN A 67 -12.77 8.29 -4.45
C ASN A 67 -13.98 7.56 -3.84
N PHE A 68 -13.78 6.88 -2.73
CA PHE A 68 -14.80 6.11 -2.02
C PHE A 68 -14.48 6.04 -0.53
N LYS A 69 -15.51 5.74 0.28
CA LYS A 69 -15.34 5.53 1.72
C LYS A 69 -14.64 4.20 1.98
N LEU A 70 -13.49 4.26 2.64
CA LEU A 70 -12.76 3.07 3.09
C LEU A 70 -13.44 2.43 4.30
N THR A 71 -13.48 1.09 4.32
CA THR A 71 -13.80 0.31 5.51
C THR A 71 -12.70 0.46 6.57
N GLN A 72 -12.98 0.06 7.82
CA GLN A 72 -11.97 0.14 8.88
C GLN A 72 -10.76 -0.76 8.61
N SER A 73 -10.96 -1.94 8.01
CA SER A 73 -9.87 -2.84 7.63
C SER A 73 -8.99 -2.24 6.54
N GLN A 74 -9.59 -1.57 5.55
CA GLN A 74 -8.85 -0.85 4.50
C GLN A 74 -8.05 0.31 5.09
N LYS A 75 -8.63 1.12 5.98
CA LYS A 75 -7.91 2.22 6.66
C LYS A 75 -6.69 1.70 7.43
N ALA A 76 -6.86 0.63 8.20
CA ALA A 76 -5.77 0.02 8.96
C ALA A 76 -4.63 -0.47 8.06
N LEU A 77 -4.94 -0.95 6.85
CA LEU A 77 -3.92 -1.33 5.86
C LEU A 77 -3.08 -0.11 5.41
N PHE A 78 -3.73 1.01 5.08
CA PHE A 78 -3.04 2.25 4.73
C PHE A 78 -2.20 2.78 5.90
N GLU A 79 -2.73 2.72 7.13
CA GLU A 79 -2.00 3.13 8.34
C GLU A 79 -0.75 2.28 8.58
N LYS A 80 -0.83 0.96 8.40
CA LYS A 80 0.33 0.06 8.46
C LYS A 80 1.39 0.42 7.41
N ALA A 81 0.97 0.72 6.18
CA ALA A 81 1.86 1.16 5.11
C ALA A 81 2.54 2.51 5.42
N ALA A 82 1.79 3.46 5.99
CA ALA A 82 2.31 4.76 6.40
C ALA A 82 3.32 4.63 7.55
N ALA A 83 3.02 3.79 8.54
CA ALA A 83 3.89 3.56 9.69
C ALA A 83 5.27 3.00 9.29
N LYS A 84 5.34 2.14 8.26
CA LYS A 84 6.62 1.67 7.68
C LYS A 84 7.52 2.80 7.19
N ASN A 85 6.94 3.96 6.86
CA ASN A 85 7.64 5.16 6.39
C ASN A 85 7.72 6.26 7.45
N SER A 86 7.43 5.97 8.71
CA SER A 86 7.34 6.96 9.80
C SER A 86 6.37 8.11 9.46
N LEU A 87 5.26 7.77 8.77
CA LEU A 87 4.17 8.69 8.46
C LEU A 87 2.95 8.35 9.33
N ARG A 88 2.22 9.39 9.74
CA ARG A 88 0.90 9.29 10.37
C ARG A 88 -0.14 9.83 9.40
N ILE A 89 -1.20 9.05 9.17
CA ILE A 89 -2.36 9.52 8.42
C ILE A 89 -3.26 10.29 9.38
N MET A 90 -3.53 11.55 9.06
CA MET A 90 -4.39 12.44 9.84
C MET A 90 -5.85 12.27 9.44
N TYR A 91 -6.09 12.24 8.13
CA TYR A 91 -7.44 12.17 7.57
C TYR A 91 -7.46 11.31 6.31
N PHE A 92 -8.56 10.58 6.15
CA PHE A 92 -8.98 10.02 4.87
C PHE A 92 -10.04 10.96 4.30
N VAL A 93 -9.72 11.65 3.22
CA VAL A 93 -10.60 12.61 2.55
C VAL A 93 -11.28 11.90 1.40
N VAL A 94 -12.60 11.89 1.36
CA VAL A 94 -13.33 11.40 0.19
C VAL A 94 -13.46 12.55 -0.80
N THR A 95 -12.99 12.37 -2.02
CA THR A 95 -13.06 13.35 -3.10
C THR A 95 -13.97 12.83 -4.20
N ASP A 96 -14.82 13.70 -4.75
CA ASP A 96 -15.50 13.40 -6.01
C ASP A 96 -14.45 13.38 -7.13
N ALA A 97 -14.34 12.26 -7.84
CA ALA A 97 -13.35 12.06 -8.90
C ALA A 97 -13.69 12.84 -10.17
#